data_AF-A0A3D1ERE0-F1
#
_entry.id   AF-A0A3D1ERE0-F1
#
_cell.length_a   1.000
_cell.length_b   1.000
_cell.length_c   1.000
_cell.angle_alpha   90.00
_cell.angle_beta   90.00
_cell.angle_gamma   90.00
#
_symmetry.space_group_name_H-M   'P 1'
#
loop_
_entity.id
_entity.type
_entity.pdbx_description
1 polymer ?
#
loop_
_entity_poly.entity_id
_entity_poly.type
_entity_poly.pdbx_seq_one_letter_code
_entity_poly.pdbx_strand_id
1 'polypeptide(L)'
;EVMMADADDANLLGTHYVFLDGTESQSAPAPRQRFNEAAVPEGPYKGKPHAIPGVIELVDFDHGGEGVAYHDSAPDNIDGFYRPREGVDIQASSEGGSVVSWIEDGEWLRYTVEVGAPGTYELVIRHAGGEGDLRLECGGKDLVGTLRTTSTANWQDWTDLTTTVRLPAGPQQLFVRCGSGYNLRSLTFTRLQD
;
A
#
# COMPACT_ATOMS: atom_id res chain seq x y z
N GLU A 1 26.95 -10.04 -2.39
CA GLU A 1 27.16 -9.23 -1.17
C GLU A 1 25.81 -8.63 -0.83
N VAL A 2 25.08 -9.29 0.08
CA VAL A 2 23.74 -8.88 0.48
C VAL A 2 23.95 -8.03 1.74
N MET A 3 23.68 -6.74 1.66
CA MET A 3 23.64 -5.90 2.84
C MET A 3 22.44 -6.33 3.67
N MET A 4 22.73 -6.89 4.85
CA MET A 4 21.78 -7.04 5.93
C MET A 4 21.41 -5.63 6.40
N ALA A 5 20.13 -5.26 6.33
CA ALA A 5 19.61 -4.12 7.07
C ALA A 5 19.31 -4.60 8.50
N ASP A 6 19.71 -3.78 9.47
CA ASP A 6 19.76 -4.06 10.91
C ASP A 6 18.57 -4.88 11.43
N ALA A 7 18.92 -6.02 12.04
CA ALA A 7 18.07 -6.73 12.96
C ALA A 7 18.38 -6.23 14.37
N ASP A 8 17.89 -5.05 14.71
CA ASP A 8 17.89 -4.60 16.11
C ASP A 8 16.55 -4.95 16.77
N ASP A 9 16.68 -5.93 17.67
CA ASP A 9 15.85 -6.24 18.85
C ASP A 9 14.50 -6.97 18.70
N ALA A 10 14.64 -8.29 18.86
CA ALA A 10 13.99 -9.14 19.87
C ALA A 10 13.01 -10.21 19.37
N ASN A 11 13.57 -11.41 19.19
CA ASN A 11 12.94 -12.71 19.49
C ASN A 11 11.67 -13.10 18.70
N LEU A 12 11.78 -13.21 17.38
CA LEU A 12 10.79 -13.89 16.55
C LEU A 12 11.01 -15.41 16.59
N LEU A 13 10.41 -16.08 17.57
CA LEU A 13 10.19 -17.52 17.51
C LEU A 13 9.04 -17.79 16.52
N GLY A 14 9.40 -18.21 15.30
CA GLY A 14 8.48 -18.82 14.32
C GLY A 14 8.18 -17.96 13.10
N THR A 15 9.17 -17.75 12.23
CA THR A 15 8.96 -17.30 10.85
C THR A 15 8.33 -18.44 10.04
N HIS A 16 7.04 -18.34 9.72
CA HIS A 16 6.42 -19.19 8.71
C HIS A 16 6.67 -18.56 7.34
N TYR A 17 7.42 -19.26 6.49
CA TYR A 17 7.58 -18.88 5.09
C TYR A 17 6.32 -19.28 4.32
N VAL A 18 5.64 -18.33 3.69
CA VAL A 18 4.63 -18.62 2.65
C VAL A 18 5.37 -18.81 1.32
N PHE A 19 5.15 -19.94 0.65
CA PHE A 19 5.86 -20.30 -0.57
C PHE A 19 5.28 -19.57 -1.80
N LEU A 20 6.18 -19.09 -2.67
CA LEU A 20 5.95 -18.24 -3.85
C LEU A 20 5.37 -18.99 -5.07
N ASP A 21 4.31 -19.78 -4.92
CA ASP A 21 3.59 -20.30 -6.10
C ASP A 21 2.17 -19.76 -6.28
N GLY A 22 1.58 -19.14 -5.25
CA GLY A 22 0.41 -18.26 -5.37
C GLY A 22 -0.82 -18.89 -6.03
N THR A 23 -0.94 -20.23 -6.01
CA THR A 23 -1.98 -20.97 -6.73
C THR A 23 -3.29 -21.18 -5.96
N GLU A 24 -3.38 -20.73 -4.70
CA GLU A 24 -4.57 -20.91 -3.85
C GLU A 24 -5.25 -19.58 -3.46
N SER A 25 -6.53 -19.67 -3.09
CA SER A 25 -7.28 -18.57 -2.48
C SER A 25 -6.71 -18.28 -1.09
N GLN A 26 -6.29 -17.04 -0.86
CA GLN A 26 -5.73 -16.57 0.40
C GLN A 26 -6.87 -16.29 1.40
N SER A 27 -6.82 -16.87 2.61
CA SER A 27 -7.63 -16.47 3.78
C SER A 27 -6.76 -16.07 4.98
N ALA A 28 -7.03 -14.92 5.60
CA ALA A 28 -6.22 -14.36 6.68
C ALA A 28 -6.10 -15.30 7.92
N PRO A 29 -4.90 -15.55 8.48
CA PRO A 29 -4.72 -16.21 9.77
C PRO A 29 -5.11 -15.32 10.98
N ALA A 30 -5.24 -15.95 12.16
CA ALA A 30 -5.71 -15.31 13.39
C ALA A 30 -4.70 -14.32 14.03
N PRO A 31 -5.17 -13.32 14.82
CA PRO A 31 -4.35 -12.27 15.46
C PRO A 31 -3.22 -12.75 16.37
N ARG A 32 -2.12 -11.99 16.48
CA ARG A 32 -1.08 -12.14 17.52
C ARG A 32 -1.17 -10.97 18.54
N GLN A 33 -0.31 -10.95 19.58
CA GLN A 33 -0.43 -10.01 20.70
C GLN A 33 0.37 -8.71 20.48
N ARG A 34 -0.23 -7.55 20.82
CA ARG A 34 0.39 -6.22 20.73
C ARG A 34 1.44 -5.95 21.82
N PHE A 35 2.59 -5.40 21.44
CA PHE A 35 3.60 -4.84 22.36
C PHE A 35 3.44 -3.31 22.51
N ASN A 36 3.78 -2.77 23.69
CA ASN A 36 3.61 -1.36 24.05
C ASN A 36 4.90 -0.57 23.81
N GLU A 37 4.94 0.25 22.76
CA GLU A 37 6.07 1.10 22.38
C GLU A 37 5.61 2.53 22.10
N ALA A 38 6.50 3.51 22.27
CA ALA A 38 6.18 4.92 22.07
C ALA A 38 5.63 5.16 20.65
N ALA A 39 4.45 5.76 20.56
CA ALA A 39 3.77 6.01 19.29
C ALA A 39 4.63 6.90 18.37
N VAL A 40 4.93 6.41 17.17
CA VAL A 40 5.54 7.23 16.11
C VAL A 40 4.57 8.38 15.79
N PRO A 41 5.03 9.65 15.76
CA PRO A 41 4.17 10.77 15.42
C PRO A 41 3.49 10.57 14.07
N GLU A 42 2.23 10.99 13.96
CA GLU A 42 1.49 11.00 12.69
C GLU A 42 2.25 11.81 11.63
N GLY A 43 2.32 11.29 10.40
CA GLY A 43 2.89 12.02 9.28
C GLY A 43 3.45 11.10 8.20
N PRO A 44 4.14 11.67 7.20
CA PRO A 44 4.69 10.90 6.10
C PRO A 44 5.70 9.84 6.59
N TYR A 45 5.59 8.62 6.06
CA TYR A 45 6.44 7.48 6.45
C TYR A 45 7.95 7.81 6.42
N LYS A 46 8.41 8.48 5.36
CA LYS A 46 9.82 8.86 5.18
C LYS A 46 10.16 10.24 5.77
N GLY A 47 9.32 10.77 6.64
CA GLY A 47 9.47 12.10 7.26
C GLY A 47 9.25 13.28 6.30
N LYS A 48 8.84 13.03 5.05
CA LYS A 48 8.50 14.05 4.03
C LYS A 48 7.38 13.57 3.11
N PRO A 49 6.55 14.48 2.56
CA PRO A 49 5.52 14.11 1.59
C PRO A 49 6.07 13.38 0.37
N HIS A 50 5.27 12.46 -0.18
CA HIS A 50 5.56 11.83 -1.47
C HIS A 50 5.39 12.84 -2.61
N ALA A 51 6.35 12.92 -3.52
CA ALA A 51 6.30 13.87 -4.63
C ALA A 51 5.40 13.36 -5.76
N ILE A 52 4.56 14.24 -6.31
CA ILE A 52 3.78 14.01 -7.53
C ILE A 52 4.15 15.12 -8.55
N PRO A 53 4.70 14.78 -9.74
CA PRO A 53 4.88 13.45 -10.32
C PRO A 53 5.95 12.62 -9.60
N GLY A 54 5.83 11.30 -9.67
CA GLY A 54 6.69 10.35 -8.97
C GLY A 54 6.02 9.00 -8.73
N VAL A 55 6.72 8.12 -8.02
CA VAL A 55 6.22 6.80 -7.59
C VAL A 55 5.93 6.85 -6.10
N ILE A 56 4.78 6.33 -5.70
CA ILE A 56 4.38 6.07 -4.33
C ILE A 56 4.31 4.55 -4.16
N GLU A 57 5.22 3.98 -3.38
CA GLU A 57 5.12 2.57 -2.96
C GLU A 57 3.99 2.45 -1.94
N LEU A 58 3.03 1.53 -2.15
CA LEU A 58 1.85 1.47 -1.26
C LEU A 58 2.23 1.09 0.17
N VAL A 59 3.33 0.37 0.37
CA VAL A 59 3.85 0.02 1.70
C VAL A 59 4.38 1.22 2.50
N ASP A 60 4.56 2.38 1.85
CA ASP A 60 5.02 3.64 2.47
C ASP A 60 3.84 4.57 2.86
N PHE A 61 2.70 3.99 3.27
CA PHE A 61 1.58 4.73 3.86
C PHE A 61 2.01 5.48 5.13
N ASP A 62 1.34 6.57 5.46
CA ASP A 62 1.73 7.45 6.57
C ASP A 62 1.81 6.71 7.92
N HIS A 63 2.58 7.27 8.87
CA HIS A 63 2.47 6.93 10.27
C HIS A 63 1.21 7.54 10.90
N GLY A 64 0.70 6.88 11.94
CA GLY A 64 -0.48 7.32 12.69
C GLY A 64 -1.29 6.16 13.26
N GLY A 65 -1.15 4.98 12.67
CA GLY A 65 -1.82 3.77 13.10
C GLY A 65 -3.27 3.65 12.59
N GLU A 66 -3.92 2.60 13.07
CA GLU A 66 -5.29 2.21 12.75
C GLU A 66 -6.29 3.35 13.02
N GLY A 67 -7.16 3.60 12.04
CA GLY A 67 -8.17 4.66 12.05
C GLY A 67 -7.61 6.07 11.81
N VAL A 68 -6.30 6.24 11.68
CA VAL A 68 -5.63 7.54 11.47
C VAL A 68 -4.91 7.59 10.12
N ALA A 69 -3.98 6.68 9.89
CA ALA A 69 -3.17 6.63 8.68
C ALA A 69 -3.52 5.45 7.76
N TYR A 70 -4.21 4.44 8.29
CA TYR A 70 -4.82 3.36 7.54
C TYR A 70 -6.03 2.82 8.29
N HIS A 71 -6.82 2.00 7.62
CA HIS A 71 -7.74 1.05 8.24
C HIS A 71 -7.44 -0.32 7.68
N ASP A 72 -7.12 -1.24 8.57
CA ASP A 72 -6.97 -2.66 8.32
C ASP A 72 -7.98 -3.42 9.21
N SER A 73 -8.64 -4.42 8.65
CA SER A 73 -9.65 -5.19 9.35
C SER A 73 -9.04 -6.22 10.32
N ALA A 74 -7.79 -6.60 10.09
CA ALA A 74 -6.99 -7.41 10.99
C ALA A 74 -6.21 -6.51 11.99
N PRO A 75 -5.99 -6.99 13.22
CA PRO A 75 -5.30 -6.18 14.22
C PRO A 75 -3.80 -6.02 13.97
N ASP A 76 -3.16 -6.95 13.25
CA ASP A 76 -1.71 -7.00 13.05
C ASP A 76 -1.38 -7.38 11.61
N ASN A 77 -0.26 -6.87 11.09
CA ASN A 77 0.36 -7.33 9.86
C ASN A 77 0.69 -8.83 9.95
N ILE A 78 -0.12 -9.63 9.27
CA ILE A 78 -0.17 -11.09 9.27
C ILE A 78 1.19 -11.72 8.96
N ASP A 79 1.86 -11.20 7.94
CA ASP A 79 3.15 -11.71 7.47
C ASP A 79 4.33 -11.09 8.25
N GLY A 80 4.07 -10.03 9.03
CA GLY A 80 5.06 -9.34 9.85
C GLY A 80 6.22 -8.74 9.06
N PHE A 81 6.05 -8.54 7.75
CA PHE A 81 7.11 -8.04 6.88
C PHE A 81 7.11 -6.51 6.84
N TYR A 82 8.31 -5.92 6.69
CA TYR A 82 8.56 -4.48 6.51
C TYR A 82 8.14 -3.57 7.69
N ARG A 83 6.87 -3.59 8.10
CA ARG A 83 6.30 -2.78 9.19
C ARG A 83 5.56 -3.69 10.19
N PRO A 84 6.27 -4.57 10.92
CA PRO A 84 5.68 -5.59 11.80
C PRO A 84 4.90 -5.05 13.01
N ARG A 85 4.96 -3.74 13.25
CA ARG A 85 4.28 -3.08 14.38
C ARG A 85 3.04 -2.29 13.94
N GLU A 86 2.66 -2.40 12.67
CA GLU A 86 1.47 -1.79 12.10
C GLU A 86 0.49 -2.87 11.64
N GLY A 87 -0.78 -2.49 11.45
CA GLY A 87 -1.87 -3.40 11.09
C GLY A 87 -1.85 -3.84 9.64
N VAL A 88 -1.41 -2.95 8.73
CA VAL A 88 -1.42 -3.23 7.28
C VAL A 88 -0.61 -4.48 6.96
N ASP A 89 -1.25 -5.39 6.27
CA ASP A 89 -0.66 -6.62 5.78
C ASP A 89 0.32 -6.39 4.62
N ILE A 90 1.57 -6.81 4.84
CA ILE A 90 2.66 -6.58 3.89
C ILE A 90 3.43 -7.87 3.67
N GLN A 91 3.69 -8.20 2.40
CA GLN A 91 4.52 -9.34 1.99
C GLN A 91 5.64 -8.92 1.04
N ALA A 92 6.59 -9.83 0.80
CA ALA A 92 7.61 -9.65 -0.23
C ALA A 92 6.99 -9.70 -1.65
N SER A 93 7.56 -8.95 -2.59
CA SER A 93 7.18 -8.97 -3.99
C SER A 93 8.11 -9.85 -4.84
N SER A 94 7.54 -10.56 -5.81
CA SER A 94 8.30 -11.22 -6.89
C SER A 94 9.13 -10.23 -7.74
N GLU A 95 8.74 -8.96 -7.79
CA GLU A 95 9.49 -7.87 -8.44
C GLU A 95 10.55 -7.23 -7.52
N GLY A 96 10.77 -7.81 -6.33
CA GLY A 96 11.61 -7.25 -5.28
C GLY A 96 10.90 -6.16 -4.48
N GLY A 97 11.38 -5.91 -3.25
CA GLY A 97 10.71 -5.03 -2.31
C GLY A 97 9.47 -5.68 -1.67
N SER A 98 8.48 -4.84 -1.35
CA SER A 98 7.30 -5.23 -0.57
C SER A 98 6.01 -4.74 -1.23
N VAL A 99 4.90 -5.42 -0.95
CA VAL A 99 3.57 -5.09 -1.46
C VAL A 99 2.55 -5.13 -0.33
N VAL A 100 1.48 -4.35 -0.46
CA VAL A 100 0.31 -4.51 0.40
C VAL A 100 -0.49 -5.70 -0.12
N SER A 101 -0.84 -6.59 0.80
CA SER A 101 -1.53 -7.85 0.53
C SER A 101 -2.67 -8.07 1.51
N TRP A 102 -3.36 -9.21 1.41
CA TRP A 102 -4.46 -9.56 2.31
C TRP A 102 -5.54 -8.47 2.43
N ILE A 103 -5.69 -7.69 1.36
CA ILE A 103 -6.59 -6.54 1.34
C ILE A 103 -8.04 -7.04 1.40
N GLU A 104 -8.80 -6.49 2.34
CA GLU A 104 -10.21 -6.77 2.55
C GLU A 104 -11.12 -5.58 2.18
N ASP A 105 -12.40 -5.87 1.99
CA ASP A 105 -13.39 -4.85 1.63
C ASP A 105 -13.51 -3.75 2.69
N GLY A 106 -13.29 -2.50 2.29
CA GLY A 106 -13.46 -1.32 3.15
C GLY A 106 -12.17 -0.80 3.78
N GLU A 107 -11.06 -1.49 3.59
CA GLU A 107 -9.73 -1.06 4.03
C GLU A 107 -9.25 0.18 3.27
N TRP A 108 -8.34 0.93 3.88
CA TRP A 108 -7.78 2.11 3.24
C TRP A 108 -6.39 2.47 3.74
N LEU A 109 -5.62 3.14 2.87
CA LEU A 109 -4.28 3.64 3.14
C LEU A 109 -4.22 5.13 2.87
N ARG A 110 -3.56 5.90 3.74
CA ARG A 110 -3.38 7.35 3.58
C ARG A 110 -1.91 7.69 3.32
N TYR A 111 -1.69 8.64 2.42
CA TYR A 111 -0.39 9.18 2.07
C TYR A 111 -0.42 10.70 2.07
N THR A 112 0.53 11.32 2.77
CA THR A 112 0.79 12.74 2.61
C THR A 112 1.59 12.94 1.33
N VAL A 113 1.06 13.73 0.39
CA VAL A 113 1.66 13.99 -0.93
C VAL A 113 1.91 15.49 -1.15
N GLU A 114 2.86 15.81 -2.02
CA GLU A 114 3.13 17.16 -2.50
C GLU A 114 3.05 17.17 -4.03
N VAL A 115 2.04 17.84 -4.57
CA VAL A 115 1.84 17.95 -6.02
C VAL A 115 2.57 19.17 -6.55
N GLY A 116 3.62 18.98 -7.33
CA GLY A 116 4.51 20.06 -7.75
C GLY A 116 3.86 21.12 -8.67
N ALA A 117 2.87 20.74 -9.48
CA ALA A 117 2.16 21.64 -10.38
C ALA A 117 0.71 21.18 -10.59
N PRO A 118 -0.27 22.07 -10.80
CA PRO A 118 -1.60 21.61 -11.16
C PRO A 118 -1.59 21.00 -12.57
N GLY A 119 -2.49 20.06 -12.84
CA GLY A 119 -2.66 19.52 -14.19
C GLY A 119 -3.27 18.13 -14.24
N THR A 120 -3.23 17.56 -15.44
CA THR A 120 -3.61 16.17 -15.69
C THR A 120 -2.39 15.28 -15.55
N TYR A 121 -2.55 14.18 -14.82
CA TYR A 121 -1.53 13.15 -14.61
C TYR A 121 -2.06 11.82 -15.14
N GLU A 122 -1.21 11.09 -15.86
CA GLU A 122 -1.39 9.67 -16.00
C GLU A 122 -1.10 9.03 -14.65
N LEU A 123 -2.01 8.15 -14.22
CA LEU A 123 -1.88 7.33 -13.02
C LEU A 123 -1.79 5.88 -13.47
N VAL A 124 -0.68 5.23 -13.12
CA VAL A 124 -0.48 3.78 -13.28
C VAL A 124 -0.53 3.12 -11.91
N ILE A 125 -1.34 2.09 -11.76
CA ILE A 125 -1.53 1.33 -10.53
C ILE A 125 -1.00 -0.08 -10.78
N ARG A 126 0.06 -0.44 -10.06
CA ARG A 126 0.70 -1.77 -10.18
C ARG A 126 0.02 -2.74 -9.23
N HIS A 127 -0.65 -3.76 -9.76
CA HIS A 127 -1.43 -4.73 -8.99
C HIS A 127 -1.24 -6.18 -9.48
N ALA A 128 -1.63 -7.15 -8.66
CA ALA A 128 -1.64 -8.59 -8.98
C ALA A 128 -2.78 -9.29 -8.25
N GLY A 129 -3.22 -10.47 -8.70
CA GLY A 129 -4.30 -11.25 -8.10
C GLY A 129 -5.58 -11.22 -8.92
N GLY A 130 -6.74 -11.12 -8.27
CA GLY A 130 -8.05 -11.12 -8.90
C GLY A 130 -8.60 -9.73 -9.25
N GLU A 131 -9.88 -9.72 -9.61
CA GLU A 131 -10.64 -8.47 -9.75
C GLU A 131 -11.12 -7.97 -8.38
N GLY A 132 -11.00 -6.67 -8.16
CA GLY A 132 -11.57 -5.96 -7.04
C GLY A 132 -11.69 -4.47 -7.35
N ASP A 133 -12.50 -3.79 -6.55
CA ASP A 133 -12.78 -2.37 -6.73
C ASP A 133 -11.76 -1.52 -5.96
N LEU A 134 -11.37 -0.39 -6.52
CA LEU A 134 -10.39 0.53 -5.95
C LEU A 134 -10.84 1.97 -6.19
N ARG A 135 -10.64 2.86 -5.23
CA ARG A 135 -10.91 4.30 -5.40
C ARG A 135 -9.79 5.14 -4.83
N LEU A 136 -9.45 6.22 -5.52
CA LEU A 136 -8.48 7.20 -5.06
C LEU A 136 -9.16 8.53 -4.76
N GLU A 137 -8.90 9.07 -3.57
CA GLU A 137 -9.38 10.37 -3.13
C GLU A 137 -8.17 11.24 -2.80
N CYS A 138 -8.08 12.47 -3.32
CA CYS A 138 -7.00 13.39 -2.96
C CYS A 138 -7.57 14.75 -2.58
N GLY A 139 -7.08 15.31 -1.47
CA GLY A 139 -7.59 16.59 -0.94
C GLY A 139 -9.08 16.54 -0.61
N GLY A 140 -9.60 15.37 -0.19
CA GLY A 140 -11.00 15.15 0.14
C GLY A 140 -11.95 15.02 -1.06
N LYS A 141 -11.42 14.84 -2.28
CA LYS A 141 -12.20 14.65 -3.50
C LYS A 141 -11.86 13.33 -4.17
N ASP A 142 -12.88 12.65 -4.64
CA ASP A 142 -12.75 11.53 -5.56
C ASP A 142 -12.06 11.97 -6.85
N LEU A 143 -11.04 11.21 -7.28
CA LEU A 143 -10.25 11.56 -8.46
C LEU A 143 -10.86 11.04 -9.76
N VAL A 144 -11.45 9.85 -9.74
CA VAL A 144 -11.78 9.10 -10.96
C VAL A 144 -13.00 8.19 -10.82
N GLY A 145 -13.59 8.08 -9.62
CA GLY A 145 -14.62 7.09 -9.33
C GLY A 145 -14.03 5.71 -9.03
N THR A 146 -14.87 4.68 -9.11
CA THR A 146 -14.44 3.30 -8.90
C THR A 146 -13.64 2.80 -10.11
N LEU A 147 -12.41 2.40 -9.84
CA LEU A 147 -11.57 1.60 -10.72
C LEU A 147 -11.73 0.13 -10.39
N ARG A 148 -11.43 -0.75 -11.34
CA ARG A 148 -11.48 -2.20 -11.13
C ARG A 148 -10.20 -2.84 -11.63
N THR A 149 -9.54 -3.64 -10.79
CA THR A 149 -8.38 -4.44 -11.19
C THR A 149 -8.81 -5.55 -12.13
N THR A 150 -7.85 -6.06 -12.90
CA THR A 150 -8.04 -7.26 -13.73
C THR A 150 -7.40 -8.48 -13.08
N SER A 151 -7.94 -9.67 -13.37
CA SER A 151 -7.32 -10.92 -12.92
C SER A 151 -5.99 -11.18 -13.62
N THR A 152 -4.98 -11.60 -12.86
CA THR A 152 -3.67 -12.07 -13.34
C THR A 152 -3.52 -13.57 -13.06
N ALA A 153 -2.42 -14.19 -13.50
CA ALA A 153 -2.27 -15.64 -13.37
C ALA A 153 -2.13 -16.11 -11.91
N ASN A 154 -1.57 -15.26 -11.04
CA ASN A 154 -1.42 -15.51 -9.61
C ASN A 154 -1.19 -14.18 -8.85
N TRP A 155 -1.18 -14.24 -7.52
CA TRP A 155 -1.03 -13.10 -6.59
C TRP A 155 0.29 -12.29 -6.71
N GLN A 156 1.24 -12.76 -7.50
CA GLN A 156 2.56 -12.18 -7.70
C GLN A 156 2.89 -12.00 -9.20
N ASP A 157 1.89 -12.18 -10.08
CA ASP A 157 1.96 -11.86 -11.50
C ASP A 157 1.41 -10.45 -11.70
N TRP A 158 2.32 -9.49 -11.87
CA TRP A 158 2.02 -8.07 -11.76
C TRP A 158 1.65 -7.44 -13.12
N THR A 159 0.58 -6.66 -13.12
CA THR A 159 0.11 -5.89 -14.27
C THR A 159 -0.22 -4.45 -13.87
N ASP A 160 -0.48 -3.63 -14.88
CA ASP A 160 -0.76 -2.20 -14.75
C ASP A 160 -2.21 -1.88 -15.08
N LEU A 161 -2.85 -1.11 -14.20
CA LEU A 161 -4.09 -0.41 -14.47
C LEU A 161 -3.79 1.07 -14.66
N THR A 162 -4.06 1.59 -15.85
CA THR A 162 -3.76 2.99 -16.22
C THR A 162 -5.03 3.83 -16.35
N THR A 163 -5.00 5.04 -15.80
CA THR A 163 -6.05 6.05 -15.96
C THR A 163 -5.47 7.46 -15.96
N THR A 164 -6.32 8.49 -16.03
CA THR A 164 -5.91 9.88 -15.88
C THR A 164 -6.65 10.55 -14.74
N VAL A 165 -5.95 11.40 -13.98
CA VAL A 165 -6.49 12.17 -12.86
C VAL A 165 -6.10 13.63 -12.98
N ARG A 166 -6.90 14.52 -12.41
CA ARG A 166 -6.57 15.95 -12.29
C ARG A 166 -6.26 16.30 -10.86
N LEU A 167 -5.11 16.93 -10.64
CA LEU A 167 -4.65 17.30 -9.30
C LEU A 167 -4.37 18.81 -9.24
N PRO A 168 -4.80 19.51 -8.16
CA PRO A 168 -4.27 20.82 -7.85
C PRO A 168 -2.81 20.70 -7.38
N ALA A 169 -2.04 21.79 -7.43
CA ALA A 169 -0.71 21.83 -6.80
C ALA A 169 -0.81 21.94 -5.27
N GLY A 170 0.28 21.59 -4.60
CA GLY A 170 0.46 21.78 -3.17
C GLY A 170 0.31 20.49 -2.34
N PRO A 171 0.47 20.60 -1.02
CA PRO A 171 0.37 19.49 -0.09
C PRO A 171 -1.07 19.00 0.03
N GLN A 172 -1.26 17.67 -0.07
CA GLN A 172 -2.57 17.03 -0.05
C GLN A 172 -2.50 15.69 0.70
N GLN A 173 -3.67 15.21 1.14
CA GLN A 173 -3.83 13.85 1.63
C GLN A 173 -4.45 13.00 0.53
N LEU A 174 -3.74 11.95 0.14
CA LEU A 174 -4.19 10.92 -0.80
C LEU A 174 -4.67 9.72 0.00
N PHE A 175 -5.89 9.26 -0.28
CA PHE A 175 -6.45 8.02 0.23
C PHE A 175 -6.59 7.01 -0.90
N VAL A 176 -6.20 5.79 -0.61
CA VAL A 176 -6.45 4.60 -1.44
C VAL A 176 -7.50 3.79 -0.70
N ARG A 177 -8.72 3.71 -1.24
CA ARG A 177 -9.84 2.94 -0.70
C ARG A 177 -9.93 1.62 -1.43
N CYS A 178 -9.93 0.52 -0.70
CA CYS A 178 -9.79 -0.80 -1.25
C CYS A 178 -11.07 -1.63 -1.11
N GLY A 179 -11.36 -2.39 -2.17
CA GLY A 179 -12.03 -3.68 -2.08
C GLY A 179 -11.00 -4.79 -1.98
N SER A 180 -11.50 -6.00 -1.77
CA SER A 180 -10.72 -7.23 -1.66
C SER A 180 -10.31 -7.81 -3.02
N GLY A 181 -9.42 -8.81 -2.98
CA GLY A 181 -9.17 -9.70 -4.12
C GLY A 181 -7.90 -9.42 -4.91
N TYR A 182 -7.06 -8.47 -4.52
CA TYR A 182 -5.80 -8.14 -5.20
C TYR A 182 -4.72 -7.69 -4.22
N ASN A 183 -3.47 -7.69 -4.68
CA ASN A 183 -2.33 -7.04 -4.01
C ASN A 183 -2.01 -5.73 -4.72
N LEU A 184 -1.53 -4.73 -3.97
CA LEU A 184 -1.10 -3.44 -4.51
C LEU A 184 0.38 -3.20 -4.25
N ARG A 185 1.06 -2.72 -5.30
CA ARG A 185 2.49 -2.44 -5.26
C ARG A 185 2.81 -0.96 -5.21
N SER A 186 2.47 -0.23 -6.27
CA SER A 186 2.78 1.20 -6.40
C SER A 186 1.72 1.99 -7.16
N LEU A 187 1.71 3.29 -6.93
CA LEU A 187 1.05 4.30 -7.75
C LEU A 187 2.13 5.12 -8.44
N THR A 188 2.10 5.21 -9.77
CA THR A 188 3.01 6.05 -10.55
C THR A 188 2.24 7.19 -11.19
N PHE A 189 2.61 8.43 -10.87
CA PHE A 189 2.03 9.63 -11.45
C PHE A 189 3.00 10.27 -12.44
N THR A 190 2.62 10.32 -13.70
CA THR A 190 3.35 11.03 -14.76
C THR A 190 2.56 12.24 -15.19
N ARG A 191 3.13 13.44 -15.08
CA ARG A 191 2.45 14.66 -15.55
C ARG A 191 2.33 14.59 -17.07
N LEU A 192 1.10 14.70 -17.57
CA LEU A 192 0.87 14.83 -19.01
C LEU A 192 1.16 16.29 -19.39
N GLN A 193 1.83 16.49 -20.52
CA GLN A 193 1.99 17.83 -21.07
C GLN A 193 0.62 18.27 -21.61
N ASP A 194 0.18 19.47 -21.22
CA ASP A 194 -0.98 20.13 -21.81
C ASP A 194 -0.64 20.63 -23.23
#